data_AF-A0A519WBS6-F1
#
_entry.id   AF-A0A519WBS6-F1
#
_cell.length_a   1.000
_cell.length_b   1.000
_cell.length_c   1.000
_cell.angle_alpha   90.00
_cell.angle_beta   90.00
_cell.angle_gamma   90.00
#
_symmetry.space_group_name_H-M   'P 1'
#
loop_
_entity.id
_entity.type
_entity.pdbx_description
1 polymer ?
#
loop_
_entity_poly.entity_id
_entity_poly.type
_entity_poly.pdbx_seq_one_letter_code
_entity_poly.pdbx_strand_id
1 'polypeptide(L)'
;MLNTRYLFYFLLLFCLSACNQGEDGKIIPVNDLFKSQERMTYRISPDGKFISYLMLDGKDQNLYLEDVNTGRTSQVTNIEGKKINFYFWVNSKELIYYRDIDPVMRRSDIFIINKDGSNERQLTTNEKSRIRVLEDQLVDDKYLMVSSN
;
A
#
# COMPACT_ATOMS: atom_id res chain seq x y z
N MET A 1 34.35 1.67 -58.30
CA MET A 1 34.83 0.45 -57.62
C MET A 1 35.20 0.84 -56.20
N LEU A 2 34.34 0.51 -55.23
CA LEU A 2 34.58 0.82 -53.82
C LEU A 2 35.71 -0.09 -53.33
N ASN A 3 36.79 0.48 -52.81
CA ASN A 3 38.03 -0.23 -52.53
C ASN A 3 37.84 -1.13 -51.28
N THR A 4 37.84 -2.45 -51.48
CA THR A 4 37.49 -3.48 -50.49
C THR A 4 38.31 -3.40 -49.19
N ARG A 5 39.50 -2.79 -49.25
CA ARG A 5 40.33 -2.51 -48.08
C ARG A 5 39.70 -1.51 -47.10
N TYR A 6 39.10 -0.42 -47.58
CA TYR A 6 38.47 0.57 -46.69
C TYR A 6 37.19 0.04 -46.05
N LEU A 7 36.45 -0.83 -46.76
CA LEU A 7 35.29 -1.53 -46.19
C LEU A 7 35.70 -2.40 -45.01
N PHE A 8 36.85 -3.08 -45.11
CA PHE A 8 37.39 -3.92 -44.04
C PHE A 8 37.83 -3.10 -42.82
N TYR A 9 38.49 -1.96 -43.03
CA TYR A 9 38.86 -1.04 -41.95
C TYR A 9 37.64 -0.40 -41.27
N PHE A 10 36.60 -0.06 -42.04
CA PHE A 10 35.37 0.50 -41.51
C PHE A 10 34.59 -0.53 -40.68
N LEU A 11 34.57 -1.80 -41.10
CA LEU A 11 33.98 -2.91 -40.33
C LEU A 11 34.74 -3.16 -39.02
N LEU A 12 36.07 -3.10 -39.07
CA LEU A 12 36.94 -3.28 -37.89
C LEU A 12 36.76 -2.16 -36.86
N LEU A 13 36.56 -0.91 -37.33
CA LEU A 13 36.26 0.24 -36.48
C LEU A 13 34.89 0.10 -35.80
N PHE A 14 33.90 -0.45 -36.50
CA PHE A 14 32.55 -0.67 -35.97
C PHE A 14 32.50 -1.79 -34.91
N CYS A 15 33.30 -2.84 -35.05
CA CYS A 15 33.42 -3.91 -34.05
C CYS A 15 34.07 -3.44 -32.74
N LEU A 16 34.97 -2.46 -32.78
CA LEU A 16 35.60 -1.90 -31.57
C LEU A 16 34.64 -1.03 -30.75
N SER A 17 33.57 -0.52 -31.34
CA SER A 17 32.52 0.26 -30.65
C SER A 17 31.37 -0.59 -30.11
N ALA A 18 31.33 -1.90 -30.40
CA ALA A 18 30.23 -2.78 -30.00
C ALA A 18 30.34 -3.35 -28.58
N CYS A 19 31.49 -3.21 -27.91
CA CYS A 19 31.65 -3.56 -26.50
C CYS A 19 31.38 -2.35 -25.62
N ASN A 20 30.12 -1.95 -25.51
CA ASN A 20 29.71 -1.09 -24.39
C ASN A 20 29.60 -1.97 -23.14
N GLN A 21 30.24 -1.46 -22.08
CA GLN A 21 30.48 -2.13 -20.81
C GLN A 21 29.20 -2.73 -20.24
N GLY A 22 29.32 -3.98 -19.78
CA GLY A 22 28.25 -4.68 -19.10
C GLY A 22 27.72 -3.83 -17.96
N GLU A 23 26.40 -3.74 -17.85
CA GLU A 23 25.79 -3.33 -16.61
C GLU A 23 26.20 -4.37 -15.56
N ASP A 24 27.26 -4.08 -14.81
CA ASP A 24 27.56 -4.80 -13.58
C ASP A 24 26.27 -4.74 -12.77
N GLY A 25 25.63 -5.91 -12.62
CA GLY A 25 24.27 -6.01 -12.09
C GLY A 25 24.18 -5.23 -10.79
N LYS A 26 23.25 -4.28 -10.72
CA LYS A 26 23.10 -3.37 -9.58
C LYS A 26 23.05 -4.17 -8.28
N ILE A 27 24.14 -4.14 -7.50
CA ILE A 27 24.24 -4.86 -6.23
C ILE A 27 23.29 -4.17 -5.24
N ILE A 28 22.29 -4.90 -4.74
CA ILE A 28 21.43 -4.44 -3.65
C ILE A 28 22.18 -4.66 -2.33
N PRO A 29 22.54 -3.60 -1.59
CA PRO A 29 23.20 -3.76 -0.30
C PRO A 29 22.35 -4.63 0.64
N VAL A 30 23.01 -5.52 1.39
CA VAL A 30 22.34 -6.38 2.38
C VAL A 30 21.51 -5.53 3.35
N ASN A 31 22.04 -4.39 3.79
CA ASN A 31 21.32 -3.46 4.68
C ASN A 31 20.05 -2.87 4.04
N ASP A 32 20.04 -2.65 2.72
CA ASP A 32 18.83 -2.16 2.03
C ASP A 32 17.78 -3.25 1.85
N LEU A 33 18.20 -4.51 1.75
CA LEU A 33 17.31 -5.66 1.70
C LEU A 33 16.63 -5.93 3.05
N PHE A 34 17.34 -5.69 4.16
CA PHE A 34 16.87 -5.98 5.53
C PHE A 34 16.42 -4.74 6.32
N LYS A 35 16.32 -3.56 5.70
CA LYS A 35 15.80 -2.37 6.39
C LYS A 35 14.32 -2.54 6.75
N SER A 36 13.93 -2.00 7.91
CA SER A 36 12.53 -1.95 8.31
C SER A 36 11.75 -1.01 7.40
N GLN A 37 10.64 -1.50 6.84
CA GLN A 37 9.76 -0.69 6.04
C GLN A 37 8.74 0.02 6.93
N GLU A 38 8.69 1.35 6.86
CA GLU A 38 7.74 2.16 7.65
C GLU A 38 6.31 2.12 7.09
N ARG A 39 6.15 1.84 5.80
CA ARG A 39 4.87 1.81 5.09
C ARG A 39 4.49 0.40 4.65
N MET A 40 3.32 -0.07 5.07
CA MET A 40 2.87 -1.45 4.88
C MET A 40 1.43 -1.50 4.34
N THR A 41 1.03 -2.66 3.83
CA THR A 41 -0.36 -2.95 3.45
C THR A 41 -0.91 -1.95 2.43
N TYR A 42 -0.27 -1.84 1.27
CA TYR A 42 -0.73 -0.95 0.20
C TYR A 42 -2.03 -1.45 -0.42
N ARG A 43 -2.96 -0.53 -0.72
CA ARG A 43 -4.16 -0.79 -1.53
C ARG A 43 -4.43 0.39 -2.45
N ILE A 44 -5.10 0.13 -3.58
CA ILE A 44 -5.58 1.18 -4.48
C ILE A 44 -7.06 1.45 -4.22
N SER A 45 -7.48 2.70 -4.28
CA SER A 45 -8.91 3.05 -4.21
C SER A 45 -9.66 2.49 -5.43
N PRO A 46 -10.97 2.17 -5.32
CA PRO A 46 -11.73 1.62 -6.45
C PRO A 46 -11.76 2.52 -7.69
N ASP A 47 -11.65 3.84 -7.52
CA ASP A 47 -11.55 4.81 -8.64
C ASP A 47 -10.12 5.02 -9.16
N GLY A 48 -9.12 4.33 -8.61
CA GLY A 48 -7.72 4.42 -9.02
C GLY A 48 -7.00 5.71 -8.64
N LYS A 49 -7.64 6.61 -7.88
CA LYS A 49 -7.08 7.95 -7.60
C LYS A 49 -6.15 8.01 -6.39
N PHE A 50 -6.25 7.04 -5.48
CA PHE A 50 -5.49 7.04 -4.24
C PHE A 50 -4.81 5.69 -4.00
N ILE A 51 -3.58 5.75 -3.50
CA ILE A 51 -2.91 4.63 -2.87
C ILE A 51 -3.05 4.82 -1.35
N SER A 52 -3.64 3.85 -0.68
CA SER A 52 -3.70 3.80 0.78
C SER A 52 -2.61 2.91 1.33
N TYR A 53 -2.10 3.22 2.52
CA TYR A 53 -1.17 2.37 3.25
C TYR A 53 -1.22 2.65 4.76
N LEU A 54 -0.73 1.68 5.54
CA LEU A 54 -0.45 1.88 6.95
C LEU A 54 0.96 2.40 7.09
N MET A 55 1.15 3.46 7.86
CA MET A 55 2.47 3.98 8.22
C MET A 55 2.69 3.84 9.72
N LEU A 56 3.85 3.32 10.08
CA LEU A 56 4.34 3.26 11.46
C LEU A 56 5.21 4.47 11.75
N ASP A 57 4.83 5.28 12.73
CA ASP A 57 5.64 6.36 13.28
C ASP A 57 5.88 6.09 14.78
N GLY A 58 7.09 5.65 15.11
CA GLY A 58 7.42 5.12 16.42
C GLY A 58 6.53 3.92 16.80
N LYS A 59 5.59 4.14 17.74
CA LYS A 59 4.63 3.13 18.20
C LYS A 59 3.25 3.26 17.55
N ASP A 60 2.99 4.37 16.86
CA ASP A 60 1.68 4.74 16.36
C ASP A 60 1.54 4.26 14.92
N GLN A 61 0.43 3.60 14.62
CA GLN A 61 0.17 3.06 13.29
C GLN A 61 -1.12 3.65 12.74
N ASN A 62 -0.99 4.41 11.66
CA ASN A 62 -2.10 5.16 11.08
C ASN A 62 -2.28 4.89 9.59
N LEU A 63 -3.51 5.07 9.13
CA LEU A 63 -3.87 4.97 7.72
C LEU A 63 -3.57 6.30 7.02
N TYR A 64 -2.91 6.21 5.88
CA TYR A 64 -2.57 7.34 5.02
C TYR A 64 -3.08 7.09 3.60
N LEU A 65 -3.34 8.18 2.89
CA LEU A 65 -3.62 8.18 1.46
C LEU A 65 -2.59 9.03 0.73
N GLU A 66 -2.20 8.57 -0.45
CA GLU A 66 -1.38 9.28 -1.40
C GLU A 66 -2.17 9.43 -2.71
N ASP A 67 -2.34 10.66 -3.17
CA ASP A 67 -2.96 10.95 -4.46
C ASP A 67 -2.02 10.49 -5.59
N VAL A 68 -2.52 9.63 -6.49
CA VAL A 68 -1.73 8.97 -7.53
C VAL A 68 -1.13 9.96 -8.53
N ASN A 69 -1.80 11.08 -8.79
CA ASN A 69 -1.36 12.05 -9.79
C ASN A 69 -0.37 13.07 -9.22
N THR A 70 -0.54 13.44 -7.95
CA THR A 70 0.21 14.55 -7.33
C THR A 70 1.25 14.09 -6.30
N GLY A 71 1.19 12.83 -5.86
CA GLY A 71 2.01 12.31 -4.75
C GLY A 71 1.69 12.95 -3.39
N ARG A 72 0.62 13.76 -3.31
CA ARG A 72 0.24 14.43 -2.05
C ARG A 72 -0.30 13.40 -1.08
N THR A 73 0.28 13.39 0.11
CA THR A 73 -0.09 12.48 1.20
C THR A 73 -1.00 13.17 2.21
N SER A 74 -2.01 12.46 2.71
CA SER A 74 -2.87 12.87 3.83
C SER A 74 -3.06 11.73 4.82
N GLN A 75 -3.01 12.05 6.12
CA GLN A 75 -3.33 11.12 7.19
C GLN A 75 -4.86 11.00 7.35
N VAL A 76 -5.38 9.77 7.41
CA VAL A 76 -6.82 9.47 7.53
C VAL A 76 -7.20 9.23 8.98
N THR A 77 -6.39 8.45 9.71
CA THR A 77 -6.65 8.14 11.12
C THR A 77 -5.61 8.83 12.00
N ASN A 78 -5.99 9.20 13.22
CA ASN A 78 -5.07 9.69 14.24
C ASN A 78 -5.23 8.86 15.52
N ILE A 79 -4.51 7.73 15.56
CA ILE A 79 -4.63 6.70 16.57
C ILE A 79 -3.30 6.60 17.33
N GLU A 80 -3.37 6.77 18.64
CA GLU A 80 -2.22 6.67 19.54
C GLU A 80 -2.13 5.29 20.21
N GLY A 81 -0.95 4.70 20.20
CA GLY A 81 -0.58 3.49 20.94
C GLY A 81 -1.35 2.22 20.55
N LYS A 82 -2.10 2.24 19.45
CA LYS A 82 -2.91 1.11 18.97
C LYS A 82 -2.54 0.77 17.53
N LYS A 83 -2.77 -0.49 17.17
CA LYS A 83 -2.49 -1.01 15.83
C LYS A 83 -3.77 -1.18 15.03
N ILE A 84 -3.67 -0.88 13.73
CA ILE A 84 -4.66 -1.27 12.72
C ILE A 84 -4.25 -2.64 12.18
N ASN A 85 -5.06 -3.65 12.43
CA ASN A 85 -4.73 -5.04 12.07
C ASN A 85 -5.04 -5.32 10.59
N PHE A 86 -6.10 -4.71 10.08
CA PHE A 86 -6.56 -4.89 8.71
C PHE A 86 -7.39 -3.67 8.29
N TYR A 87 -7.38 -3.34 7.01
CA TYR A 87 -8.28 -2.35 6.44
C TYR A 87 -8.55 -2.65 4.96
N PHE A 88 -9.63 -2.09 4.42
CA PHE A 88 -9.97 -2.14 3.00
C PHE A 88 -10.87 -0.96 2.60
N TRP A 89 -10.97 -0.73 1.30
CA TRP A 89 -11.86 0.28 0.73
C TRP A 89 -13.27 -0.29 0.62
N VAL A 90 -14.25 0.43 1.16
CA VAL A 90 -15.67 0.09 0.99
C VAL A 90 -16.16 0.58 -0.38
N ASN A 91 -15.75 1.80 -0.72
CA ASN A 91 -16.00 2.47 -1.99
C ASN A 91 -14.91 3.55 -2.17
N SER A 92 -14.99 4.42 -3.19
CA SER A 92 -13.98 5.47 -3.42
C SER A 92 -13.99 6.64 -2.42
N LYS A 93 -14.81 6.56 -1.36
CA LYS A 93 -15.00 7.60 -0.33
C LYS A 93 -14.81 7.11 1.10
N GLU A 94 -15.02 5.82 1.37
CA GLU A 94 -14.99 5.26 2.74
C GLU A 94 -14.05 4.05 2.83
N LEU A 95 -13.42 3.91 3.99
CA LEU A 95 -12.61 2.75 4.35
C LEU A 95 -13.14 2.11 5.62
N ILE A 96 -13.02 0.79 5.69
CA ILE A 96 -13.20 0.03 6.93
C ILE A 96 -11.83 -0.37 7.46
N TYR A 97 -11.66 -0.31 8.78
CA TYR A 97 -10.45 -0.77 9.44
C TYR A 97 -10.76 -1.48 10.77
N TYR A 98 -9.89 -2.42 11.12
CA TYR A 98 -9.89 -3.14 12.40
C TYR A 98 -8.80 -2.57 13.29
N ARG A 99 -9.16 -2.13 14.50
CA ARG A 99 -8.21 -1.55 15.48
C ARG A 99 -8.32 -2.25 16.82
N ASP A 100 -7.18 -2.42 17.47
CA ASP A 100 -7.14 -2.90 18.84
C ASP A 100 -7.79 -1.89 19.80
N ILE A 101 -8.77 -2.37 20.57
CA ILE A 101 -9.39 -1.60 21.67
C ILE A 101 -8.66 -1.91 22.97
N ASP A 102 -8.34 -3.18 23.19
CA ASP A 102 -7.66 -3.69 24.36
C ASP A 102 -6.62 -4.73 23.90
N PRO A 103 -5.36 -4.32 23.72
CA PRO A 103 -4.32 -5.21 23.21
C PRO A 103 -3.98 -6.33 24.20
N VAL A 104 -4.17 -6.12 25.51
CA VAL A 104 -3.90 -7.14 26.55
C VAL A 104 -4.94 -8.26 26.46
N MET A 105 -6.21 -7.90 26.32
CA MET A 105 -7.31 -8.86 26.16
C MET A 105 -7.49 -9.32 24.70
N ARG A 106 -6.62 -8.88 23.78
CA ARG A 106 -6.69 -9.14 22.33
C ARG A 106 -8.07 -8.83 21.74
N ARG A 107 -8.66 -7.72 22.17
CA ARG A 107 -9.92 -7.23 21.62
C ARG A 107 -9.63 -6.19 20.55
N SER A 108 -10.17 -6.43 19.37
CA SER A 108 -10.19 -5.47 18.27
C SER A 108 -11.64 -5.20 17.87
N ASP A 109 -11.88 -4.04 17.31
CA ASP A 109 -13.18 -3.64 16.80
C ASP A 109 -13.06 -3.07 15.39
N ILE A 110 -14.20 -3.04 14.70
CA ILE A 110 -14.35 -2.59 13.33
C ILE A 110 -14.90 -1.16 13.30
N PHE A 111 -14.25 -0.34 12.50
CA PHE A 111 -14.60 1.06 12.27
C PHE A 111 -14.76 1.30 10.78
N ILE A 112 -15.62 2.26 10.44
CA ILE A 112 -15.69 2.85 9.11
C ILE A 112 -15.40 4.35 9.22
N ILE A 113 -14.69 4.88 8.25
CA ILE A 113 -14.24 6.27 8.21
C ILE A 113 -14.26 6.78 6.77
N ASN A 114 -14.52 8.07 6.59
CA ASN A 114 -14.35 8.71 5.30
C ASN A 114 -12.85 8.83 4.96
N LYS A 115 -12.54 8.86 3.67
CA LYS A 115 -11.17 9.00 3.17
C LYS A 115 -10.48 10.31 3.58
N ASP A 116 -11.24 11.32 3.98
CA ASP A 116 -10.74 12.60 4.51
C ASP A 116 -10.54 12.57 6.04
N GLY A 117 -10.76 11.42 6.68
CA GLY A 117 -10.67 11.24 8.13
C GLY A 117 -11.91 11.64 8.91
N SER A 118 -12.97 12.14 8.24
CA SER A 118 -14.22 12.50 8.90
C SER A 118 -15.15 11.30 9.13
N ASN A 119 -16.18 11.50 9.95
CA ASN A 119 -17.28 10.55 10.16
C ASN A 119 -16.85 9.14 10.57
N GLU A 120 -15.78 9.02 11.38
CA GLU A 120 -15.42 7.76 12.00
C GLU A 120 -16.57 7.26 12.89
N ARG A 121 -16.98 6.00 12.68
CA ARG A 121 -17.94 5.33 13.54
C ARG A 121 -17.58 3.85 13.72
N GLN A 122 -17.83 3.34 14.91
CA GLN A 122 -17.72 1.93 15.23
C GLN A 122 -18.92 1.18 14.64
N LEU A 123 -18.69 0.02 14.02
CA LEU A 123 -19.76 -0.78 13.42
C LEU A 123 -20.34 -1.83 14.40
N THR A 124 -19.61 -2.20 15.44
CA THR A 124 -20.11 -3.12 16.48
C THR A 124 -20.95 -2.37 17.51
N THR A 125 -22.12 -2.93 17.87
CA THR A 125 -23.07 -2.32 18.80
C THR A 125 -23.00 -2.88 20.23
N ASN A 126 -22.35 -4.03 20.44
CA ASN A 126 -22.22 -4.69 21.75
C ASN A 126 -20.82 -5.29 21.93
N GLU A 127 -20.18 -5.06 23.07
CA GLU A 127 -18.82 -5.55 23.40
C GLU A 127 -18.66 -7.08 23.36
N LYS A 128 -19.77 -7.84 23.46
CA LYS A 128 -19.75 -9.31 23.41
C LYS A 128 -19.78 -9.87 21.99
N SER A 129 -20.30 -9.11 21.03
CA SER A 129 -20.44 -9.55 19.65
C SER A 129 -19.21 -9.14 18.86
N ARG A 130 -18.73 -10.04 18.01
CA ARG A 130 -17.62 -9.81 17.09
C ARG A 130 -18.16 -9.82 15.68
N ILE A 131 -17.83 -8.78 14.92
CA ILE A 131 -18.16 -8.72 13.49
C ILE A 131 -16.89 -9.04 12.70
N ARG A 132 -16.98 -10.06 11.85
CA ARG A 132 -15.94 -10.37 10.86
C ARG A 132 -16.49 -10.11 9.47
N VAL A 133 -15.80 -9.27 8.72
CA VAL A 133 -16.03 -9.08 7.29
C VAL A 133 -15.64 -10.37 6.57
N LEU A 134 -16.59 -10.93 5.83
CA LEU A 134 -16.39 -12.14 5.04
C LEU A 134 -15.78 -11.82 3.68
N GLU A 135 -16.14 -10.67 3.11
CA GLU A 135 -15.67 -10.21 1.81
C GLU A 135 -15.29 -8.72 1.88
N ASP A 136 -14.16 -8.35 1.28
CA ASP A 136 -13.67 -6.97 1.21
C ASP A 136 -14.25 -6.19 0.02
N GLN A 137 -15.34 -6.71 -0.57
CA GLN A 137 -16.14 -6.08 -1.61
C GLN A 137 -17.59 -5.95 -1.14
N LEU A 138 -18.27 -4.92 -1.62
CA LEU A 138 -19.69 -4.76 -1.37
C LEU A 138 -20.51 -5.70 -2.26
N VAL A 139 -21.50 -6.34 -1.66
CA VAL A 139 -22.57 -7.04 -2.38
C VAL A 139 -23.57 -5.99 -2.86
N ASP A 140 -23.91 -6.04 -4.15
CA ASP A 140 -24.80 -5.07 -4.82
C ASP A 140 -24.39 -3.60 -4.61
N ASP A 141 -23.07 -3.33 -4.48
CA ASP A 141 -22.50 -2.01 -4.20
C ASP A 141 -23.06 -1.30 -2.95
N LYS A 142 -23.67 -2.08 -2.03
CA LYS A 142 -24.44 -1.53 -0.92
C LYS A 142 -24.28 -2.27 0.40
N TYR A 143 -24.09 -3.58 0.35
CA TYR A 143 -24.12 -4.43 1.53
C TYR A 143 -22.74 -5.00 1.83
N LEU A 144 -22.34 -4.93 3.09
CA LEU A 144 -21.14 -5.61 3.58
C LEU A 144 -21.54 -7.00 4.08
N MET A 145 -20.91 -8.04 3.54
CA MET A 145 -21.15 -9.38 4.04
C MET A 145 -20.32 -9.61 5.31
N VAL A 146 -21.01 -9.89 6.42
CA VAL A 146 -20.39 -10.09 7.73
C VAL A 146 -20.92 -11.34 8.41
N SER A 147 -20.06 -11.99 9.19
CA SER A 147 -20.47 -12.96 10.21
C SER A 147 -20.44 -12.31 11.59
N SER A 148 -21.40 -12.68 12.44
CA SER A 148 -21.45 -12.27 13.85
C SER A 148 -21.70 -13.48 14.76
N ASN A 149 -21.25 -13.40 16.01
CA ASN A 149 -21.40 -14.44 17.04
C ASN A 149 -22.21 -13.97 18.25
#